data_AF-A0A099ZZR9-F1
#
_entry.id   AF-A0A099ZZR9-F1
#
_cell.length_a   1.000
_cell.length_b   1.000
_cell.length_c   1.000
_cell.angle_alpha   90.00
_cell.angle_beta   90.00
_cell.angle_gamma   90.00
#
_symmetry.space_group_name_H-M   'P 1'
#
loop_
_entity.id
_entity.type
_entity.pdbx_description
1 polymer ?
#
loop_
_entity_poly.entity_id
_entity_poly.type
_entity_poly.pdbx_seq_one_letter_code
_entity_poly.pdbx_strand_id
1 'polypeptide(L)'
;WAFYQNGCALRLLSPQTFSPTVWHFLAILQEHFGSMAGANTYLTPPGTQGFAPHYDDIEAFVLQLEGKKHWRVYSPRTDAEVLPQFSSANLTQAELGEPVLETVLEAGDLLYFPRGFIHQGDCLPDSHSLHITVSSYQRNSWGDLLEKLLPAALQMALEEDVEYRQGLPMDYLGYMGVANSDSVDARRTAFMEKVQSLIKKLVHYAPIDAAVDQRAKSFLHDCLPPVLTQSEKAQSVYGFPARWQDGGPRDVDILITKDTEVRLLRHGIVRLCNEEAGVMLYYTTENSRVYHKEEPKFLEIDPEYTDSIEFLLSSYPNHVSVAALPCETLEDKISLATLLFEKGILTTKKPLVQ
;
A
#
# COMPACT_ATOMS: atom_id res chain seq x y z
N TRP A 1 -28.39 -14.08 -10.91
CA TRP A 1 -29.01 -15.33 -10.40
C TRP A 1 -29.13 -16.43 -11.45
N ALA A 2 -29.63 -16.18 -12.67
CA ALA A 2 -29.71 -17.23 -13.70
C ALA A 2 -28.36 -17.94 -13.99
N PHE A 3 -27.26 -17.19 -14.15
CA PHE A 3 -25.91 -17.78 -14.29
C PHE A 3 -25.52 -18.68 -13.12
N TYR A 4 -25.81 -18.25 -11.89
CA TYR A 4 -25.54 -19.03 -10.68
C TYR A 4 -26.34 -20.34 -10.65
N GLN A 5 -27.63 -20.29 -11.03
CA GLN A 5 -28.46 -21.49 -11.15
C GLN A 5 -27.98 -22.46 -12.24
N ASN A 6 -27.26 -21.96 -13.24
CA ASN A 6 -26.62 -22.76 -14.29
C ASN A 6 -25.17 -23.16 -13.95
N GLY A 7 -24.77 -23.08 -12.68
CA GLY A 7 -23.48 -23.57 -12.22
C GLY A 7 -22.31 -22.58 -12.30
N CYS A 8 -22.54 -21.32 -12.68
CA CYS A 8 -21.48 -20.31 -12.69
C CYS A 8 -21.20 -19.77 -11.28
N ALA A 9 -19.93 -19.73 -10.90
CA ALA A 9 -19.50 -18.94 -9.75
C ALA A 9 -19.61 -17.43 -10.06
N LEU A 10 -20.02 -16.65 -9.06
CA LEU A 10 -20.06 -15.19 -9.13
C LEU A 10 -18.89 -14.62 -8.30
N ARG A 11 -18.06 -13.80 -8.92
CA ARG A 11 -16.98 -13.07 -8.26
C ARG A 11 -17.31 -11.59 -8.28
N LEU A 12 -17.44 -10.97 -7.10
CA LEU A 12 -17.53 -9.52 -6.99
C LEU A 12 -16.16 -8.95 -6.69
N LEU A 13 -15.66 -8.16 -7.65
CA LEU A 13 -14.44 -7.39 -7.53
C LEU A 13 -14.71 -6.14 -6.69
N SER A 14 -13.76 -5.78 -5.83
CA SER A 14 -13.82 -4.56 -5.00
C SER A 14 -15.08 -4.43 -4.11
N PRO A 15 -15.44 -5.44 -3.29
CA PRO A 15 -16.62 -5.40 -2.42
C PRO A 15 -16.62 -4.21 -1.44
N GLN A 16 -15.45 -3.67 -1.09
CA GLN A 16 -15.32 -2.48 -0.26
C GLN A 16 -15.92 -1.21 -0.86
N THR A 17 -16.18 -1.17 -2.17
CA THR A 17 -16.86 -0.04 -2.82
C THR A 17 -18.36 -0.02 -2.52
N PHE A 18 -18.94 -1.19 -2.23
CA PHE A 18 -20.38 -1.36 -1.99
C PHE A 18 -20.71 -1.58 -0.52
N SER A 19 -19.83 -2.25 0.24
CA SER A 19 -20.04 -2.57 1.66
C SER A 19 -19.20 -1.67 2.58
N PRO A 20 -19.83 -0.85 3.44
CA PRO A 20 -19.13 -0.09 4.48
C PRO A 20 -18.39 -0.99 5.48
N THR A 21 -18.92 -2.18 5.78
CA THR A 21 -18.28 -3.14 6.69
C THR A 21 -16.99 -3.69 6.10
N VAL A 22 -16.98 -4.04 4.81
CA VAL A 22 -15.76 -4.52 4.14
C VAL A 22 -14.75 -3.39 4.01
N TRP A 23 -15.19 -2.18 3.68
CA TRP A 23 -14.32 -1.00 3.69
C TRP A 23 -13.66 -0.79 5.05
N HIS A 24 -14.44 -0.80 6.14
CA HIS A 24 -13.90 -0.66 7.49
C HIS A 24 -12.89 -1.74 7.84
N PHE A 25 -13.20 -3.00 7.52
CA PHE A 25 -12.30 -4.12 7.76
C PHE A 25 -10.97 -3.96 7.03
N LEU A 26 -10.99 -3.65 5.73
CA LEU A 26 -9.78 -3.47 4.93
C LEU A 26 -8.99 -2.22 5.32
N ALA A 27 -9.67 -1.11 5.64
CA ALA A 27 -9.01 0.12 6.08
C ALA A 27 -8.25 -0.05 7.40
N ILE A 28 -8.70 -0.94 8.29
CA ILE A 28 -7.93 -1.29 9.50
C ILE A 28 -6.75 -2.20 9.15
N LEU A 29 -6.98 -3.23 8.33
CA LEU A 29 -5.95 -4.20 8.00
C LEU A 29 -4.78 -3.59 7.21
N GLN A 30 -5.03 -2.65 6.30
CA GLN A 30 -3.97 -1.99 5.54
C GLN A 30 -3.01 -1.19 6.46
N GLU A 31 -3.52 -0.60 7.54
CA GLU A 31 -2.69 0.11 8.54
C GLU A 31 -1.77 -0.88 9.28
N HIS A 32 -2.25 -2.10 9.54
CA HIS A 32 -1.44 -3.15 10.19
C HIS A 32 -0.42 -3.77 9.23
N PHE A 33 -0.80 -3.99 7.96
CA PHE A 33 0.08 -4.61 6.98
C PHE A 33 1.16 -3.68 6.44
N GLY A 34 0.96 -2.36 6.48
CA GLY A 34 1.83 -1.42 5.77
C GLY A 34 1.82 -1.67 4.25
N SER A 35 0.70 -2.17 3.73
CA SER A 35 0.45 -2.50 2.33
C SER A 35 -1.05 -2.47 2.08
N MET A 36 -1.46 -2.15 0.85
CA MET A 36 -2.88 -2.10 0.48
C MET A 36 -3.58 -3.42 0.82
N ALA A 37 -4.71 -3.35 1.52
CA ALA A 37 -5.60 -4.48 1.72
C ALA A 37 -6.76 -4.42 0.71
N GLY A 38 -6.78 -5.37 -0.21
CA GLY A 38 -7.86 -5.59 -1.17
C GLY A 38 -8.77 -6.75 -0.77
N ALA A 39 -9.88 -6.92 -1.47
CA ALA A 39 -10.68 -8.12 -1.34
C ALA A 39 -11.42 -8.49 -2.62
N ASN A 40 -11.77 -9.77 -2.72
CA ASN A 40 -12.76 -10.29 -3.66
C ASN A 40 -13.73 -11.19 -2.89
N THR A 41 -15.01 -11.20 -3.28
CA THR A 41 -15.98 -12.17 -2.75
C THR A 41 -16.36 -13.16 -3.82
N TYR A 42 -16.53 -14.41 -3.43
CA TYR A 42 -16.78 -15.53 -4.34
C TYR A 42 -17.99 -16.32 -3.84
N LEU A 43 -19.05 -16.33 -4.64
CA LEU A 43 -20.25 -17.11 -4.42
C LEU A 43 -20.27 -18.27 -5.42
N THR A 44 -20.16 -19.50 -4.94
CA THR A 44 -20.07 -20.72 -5.76
C THR A 44 -21.28 -21.64 -5.50
N PRO A 45 -21.98 -22.12 -6.55
CA PRO A 45 -23.14 -23.00 -6.38
C PRO A 45 -22.74 -24.43 -5.95
N PRO A 46 -23.67 -25.19 -5.34
CA PRO A 46 -23.41 -26.57 -4.91
C PRO A 46 -22.91 -27.48 -6.03
N GLY A 47 -21.96 -28.36 -5.71
CA GLY A 47 -21.42 -29.36 -6.63
C GLY A 47 -20.61 -28.80 -7.80
N THR A 48 -20.15 -27.55 -7.73
CA THR A 48 -19.40 -26.90 -8.82
C THR A 48 -18.03 -26.37 -8.38
N GLN A 49 -17.15 -26.18 -9.36
CA GLN A 49 -15.86 -25.52 -9.22
C GLN A 49 -15.82 -24.31 -10.15
N GLY A 50 -15.64 -23.12 -9.58
CA GLY A 50 -15.67 -21.87 -10.34
C GLY A 50 -14.36 -21.50 -11.05
N PHE A 51 -13.22 -21.93 -10.51
CA PHE A 51 -11.89 -21.50 -10.96
C PHE A 51 -10.95 -22.71 -11.09
N ALA A 52 -10.10 -22.67 -12.12
CA ALA A 52 -9.03 -23.65 -12.28
C ALA A 52 -7.97 -23.49 -11.17
N PRO A 53 -7.15 -24.51 -10.91
CA PRO A 53 -5.99 -24.38 -10.03
C PRO A 53 -5.04 -23.28 -10.50
N HIS A 54 -4.59 -22.42 -9.58
CA HIS A 54 -3.65 -21.33 -9.85
C HIS A 54 -2.96 -20.88 -8.56
N TYR A 55 -1.90 -20.08 -8.66
CA TYR A 55 -1.39 -19.26 -7.57
C TYR A 55 -1.51 -17.78 -7.91
N ASP A 56 -1.64 -16.95 -6.89
CA ASP A 56 -1.70 -15.49 -7.01
C ASP A 56 -0.37 -14.82 -6.64
N ASP A 57 -0.26 -13.52 -6.91
CA ASP A 57 0.85 -12.62 -6.56
C ASP A 57 0.65 -11.85 -5.25
N ILE A 58 -0.30 -12.30 -4.42
CA ILE A 58 -0.67 -11.67 -3.14
C ILE A 58 -0.64 -12.65 -1.98
N GLU A 59 -0.52 -12.12 -0.77
CA GLU A 59 -0.76 -12.87 0.46
C GLU A 59 -2.27 -12.99 0.67
N ALA A 60 -2.80 -14.22 0.73
CA ALA A 60 -4.24 -14.46 0.70
C ALA A 60 -4.78 -14.95 2.05
N PHE A 61 -5.84 -14.29 2.53
CA PHE A 61 -6.61 -14.67 3.70
C PHE A 61 -8.05 -14.94 3.29
N VAL A 62 -8.43 -16.22 3.20
CA VAL A 62 -9.77 -16.68 2.84
C VAL A 62 -10.61 -16.80 4.11
N LEU A 63 -11.64 -15.98 4.25
CA LEU A 63 -12.64 -16.07 5.32
C LEU A 63 -13.92 -16.68 4.77
N GLN A 64 -14.29 -17.85 5.27
CA GLN A 64 -15.53 -18.50 4.87
C GLN A 64 -16.72 -17.82 5.57
N LEU A 65 -17.66 -17.31 4.79
CA LEU A 65 -18.80 -16.51 5.28
C LEU A 65 -20.08 -17.36 5.38
N GLU A 66 -20.34 -18.19 4.38
CA GLU A 66 -21.53 -19.06 4.34
C GLU A 66 -21.21 -20.41 3.71
N GLY A 67 -21.97 -21.43 4.12
CA GLY A 67 -21.90 -22.77 3.54
C GLY A 67 -20.54 -23.43 3.71
N LYS A 68 -20.18 -24.31 2.77
CA LYS A 68 -18.98 -25.15 2.86
C LYS A 68 -18.23 -25.19 1.54
N LYS A 69 -16.90 -25.21 1.60
CA LYS A 69 -16.06 -25.37 0.40
C LYS A 69 -14.88 -26.30 0.68
N HIS A 70 -14.69 -27.26 -0.21
CA HIS A 70 -13.54 -28.14 -0.19
C HIS A 70 -12.36 -27.41 -0.83
N TRP A 71 -11.27 -27.23 -0.08
CA TRP A 71 -10.07 -26.52 -0.48
C TRP A 71 -8.89 -27.46 -0.52
N ARG A 72 -8.08 -27.32 -1.58
CA ARG A 72 -6.78 -27.98 -1.72
C ARG A 72 -5.73 -26.91 -2.00
N VAL A 73 -4.67 -26.90 -1.21
CA VAL A 73 -3.54 -25.98 -1.30
C VAL A 73 -2.26 -26.80 -1.48
N TYR A 74 -1.40 -26.37 -2.38
CA TYR A 74 -0.18 -27.06 -2.78
C TYR A 74 1.02 -26.13 -2.60
N SER A 75 2.16 -26.69 -2.20
CA SER A 75 3.42 -25.95 -2.17
C SER A 75 3.86 -25.54 -3.58
N PRO A 76 4.66 -24.47 -3.73
CA PRO A 76 5.33 -24.12 -4.99
C PRO A 76 6.03 -25.34 -5.59
N ARG A 77 5.88 -25.56 -6.90
CA ARG A 77 6.40 -26.76 -7.58
C ARG A 77 7.91 -26.67 -7.84
N THR A 78 8.40 -25.44 -7.95
CA THR A 78 9.80 -25.11 -8.19
C THR A 78 10.20 -23.88 -7.38
N ASP A 79 11.50 -23.67 -7.17
CA ASP A 79 12.02 -22.48 -6.47
C ASP A 79 11.60 -21.16 -7.14
N ALA A 80 11.40 -21.17 -8.47
CA ALA A 80 10.95 -19.99 -9.22
C ALA A 80 9.48 -19.60 -8.91
N GLU A 81 8.68 -20.53 -8.37
CA GLU A 81 7.31 -20.29 -7.93
C GLU A 81 7.22 -19.90 -6.45
N VAL A 82 8.33 -19.90 -5.72
CA VAL A 82 8.35 -19.45 -4.32
C VAL A 82 8.29 -17.92 -4.32
N LEU A 83 7.23 -17.37 -3.72
CA LEU A 83 7.01 -15.92 -3.60
C LEU A 83 7.05 -15.17 -4.95
N PRO A 84 6.28 -15.61 -5.97
CA PRO A 84 6.39 -15.08 -7.33
C PRO A 84 5.96 -13.62 -7.38
N GLN A 85 6.46 -12.89 -8.38
CA GLN A 85 6.08 -11.49 -8.59
C GLN A 85 4.73 -11.32 -9.30
N PHE A 86 4.24 -12.37 -9.97
CA PHE A 86 3.04 -12.35 -10.82
C PHE A 86 2.22 -13.63 -10.64
N SER A 87 0.91 -13.55 -10.81
CA SER A 87 0.01 -14.70 -10.76
C SER A 87 0.31 -15.71 -11.88
N SER A 88 -0.02 -16.98 -11.64
CA SER A 88 0.12 -18.03 -12.64
C SER A 88 -0.93 -17.93 -13.75
N ALA A 89 -0.69 -18.64 -14.85
CA ALA A 89 -1.78 -19.07 -15.72
C ALA A 89 -2.66 -20.12 -14.99
N ASN A 90 -3.82 -20.43 -15.57
CA ASN A 90 -4.62 -21.57 -15.13
C ASN A 90 -3.86 -22.88 -15.35
N LEU A 91 -3.75 -23.69 -14.31
CA LEU A 91 -3.09 -24.99 -14.34
C LEU A 91 -4.11 -26.12 -14.52
N THR A 92 -3.65 -27.25 -15.04
CA THR A 92 -4.42 -28.49 -15.15
C THR A 92 -4.15 -29.42 -13.96
N GLN A 93 -5.04 -30.39 -13.71
CA GLN A 93 -4.84 -31.36 -12.62
C GLN A 93 -3.56 -32.20 -12.79
N ALA A 94 -3.12 -32.44 -14.04
CA ALA A 94 -1.90 -33.19 -14.33
C ALA A 94 -0.61 -32.43 -13.94
N GLU A 95 -0.71 -31.12 -13.73
CA GLU A 95 0.39 -30.26 -13.32
C GLU A 95 0.49 -30.10 -11.80
N LEU A 96 -0.43 -30.70 -11.05
CA LEU A 96 -0.49 -30.63 -9.59
C LEU A 96 0.21 -31.84 -8.97
N GLY A 97 0.86 -31.61 -7.83
CA GLY A 97 1.34 -32.67 -6.95
C GLY A 97 0.32 -33.00 -5.85
N GLU A 98 0.80 -33.54 -4.73
CA GLU A 98 -0.02 -33.78 -3.54
C GLU A 98 -0.31 -32.46 -2.81
N PRO A 99 -1.53 -32.22 -2.32
CA PRO A 99 -1.85 -31.04 -1.53
C PRO A 99 -1.10 -31.09 -0.19
N VAL A 100 -0.53 -29.94 0.20
CA VAL A 100 0.04 -29.76 1.54
C VAL A 100 -1.06 -29.53 2.59
N LEU A 101 -2.23 -29.05 2.14
CA LEU A 101 -3.43 -28.90 2.94
C LEU A 101 -4.66 -29.23 2.10
N GLU A 102 -5.49 -30.12 2.61
CA GLU A 102 -6.80 -30.45 2.05
C GLU A 102 -7.83 -30.41 3.19
N THR A 103 -8.85 -29.56 3.07
CA THR A 103 -9.82 -29.35 4.14
C THR A 103 -11.16 -28.83 3.60
N VAL A 104 -12.23 -28.99 4.37
CA VAL A 104 -13.51 -28.34 4.10
C VAL A 104 -13.64 -27.16 5.06
N LEU A 105 -13.72 -25.94 4.51
CA LEU A 105 -13.99 -24.75 5.32
C LEU A 105 -15.48 -24.58 5.54
N GLU A 106 -15.86 -24.21 6.76
CA GLU A 106 -17.21 -23.85 7.18
C GLU A 106 -17.25 -22.38 7.65
N ALA A 107 -18.45 -21.79 7.76
CA ALA A 107 -18.60 -20.39 8.12
C ALA A 107 -17.88 -20.04 9.44
N GLY A 108 -17.00 -19.04 9.40
CA GLY A 108 -16.15 -18.63 10.51
C GLY A 108 -14.70 -19.10 10.41
N ASP A 109 -14.40 -20.08 9.55
CA ASP A 109 -13.04 -20.56 9.34
C ASP A 109 -12.19 -19.55 8.53
N LEU A 110 -10.90 -19.57 8.79
CA LEU A 110 -9.87 -18.80 8.10
C LEU A 110 -8.83 -19.75 7.49
N LEU A 111 -8.52 -19.53 6.21
CA LEU A 111 -7.41 -20.18 5.51
C LEU A 111 -6.44 -19.11 5.02
N TYR A 112 -5.16 -19.24 5.38
CA TYR A 112 -4.08 -18.40 4.87
C TYR A 112 -3.11 -19.23 4.03
N PHE A 113 -2.63 -18.63 2.94
CA PHE A 113 -1.49 -19.14 2.19
C PHE A 113 -0.69 -18.00 1.54
N PRO A 114 0.65 -18.10 1.47
CA PRO A 114 1.48 -17.12 0.78
C PRO A 114 1.28 -17.13 -0.74
N ARG A 115 1.67 -16.03 -1.40
CA ARG A 115 1.75 -16.01 -2.87
C ARG A 115 2.64 -17.13 -3.39
N GLY A 116 2.26 -17.74 -4.51
CA GLY A 116 2.93 -18.91 -5.08
C GLY A 116 2.39 -20.27 -4.64
N PHE A 117 1.57 -20.33 -3.59
CA PHE A 117 0.88 -21.56 -3.22
C PHE A 117 -0.30 -21.77 -4.17
N ILE A 118 -0.22 -22.84 -4.97
CA ILE A 118 -1.31 -23.22 -5.87
C ILE A 118 -2.50 -23.60 -5.00
N HIS A 119 -3.69 -23.19 -5.41
CA HIS A 119 -4.91 -23.53 -4.71
C HIS A 119 -6.07 -23.77 -5.68
N GLN A 120 -7.01 -24.60 -5.23
CA GLN A 120 -8.30 -24.78 -5.88
C GLN A 120 -9.36 -25.05 -4.83
N GLY A 121 -10.61 -24.72 -5.15
CA GLY A 121 -11.73 -25.06 -4.28
C GLY A 121 -13.02 -25.33 -5.03
N ASP A 122 -13.69 -26.40 -4.63
CA ASP A 122 -14.96 -26.87 -5.16
C ASP A 122 -16.02 -26.95 -4.06
N CYS A 123 -17.29 -26.75 -4.42
CA CYS A 123 -18.39 -26.87 -3.48
C CYS A 123 -18.84 -28.33 -3.38
N LEU A 124 -19.17 -28.74 -2.16
CA LEU A 124 -19.84 -30.00 -1.91
C LEU A 124 -21.20 -30.05 -2.63
N PRO A 125 -21.73 -31.25 -2.97
CA PRO A 125 -22.97 -31.38 -3.75
C PRO A 125 -24.20 -30.70 -3.14
N ASP A 126 -24.24 -30.56 -1.81
CA ASP A 126 -25.41 -30.15 -1.02
C ASP A 126 -25.31 -28.74 -0.44
N SER A 127 -24.19 -28.04 -0.62
CA SER A 127 -23.96 -26.71 -0.03
C SER A 127 -23.37 -25.74 -1.04
N HIS A 128 -23.87 -24.51 -1.06
CA HIS A 128 -23.14 -23.40 -1.69
C HIS A 128 -21.94 -23.01 -0.82
N SER A 129 -21.12 -22.09 -1.35
CA SER A 129 -20.11 -21.39 -0.57
C SER A 129 -20.12 -19.92 -0.90
N LEU A 130 -20.05 -19.09 0.14
CA LEU A 130 -19.65 -17.70 0.06
C LEU A 130 -18.39 -17.51 0.90
N HIS A 131 -17.33 -16.99 0.30
CA HIS A 131 -16.16 -16.53 1.05
C HIS A 131 -15.70 -15.16 0.55
N ILE A 132 -14.95 -14.47 1.41
CA ILE A 132 -14.19 -13.28 1.05
C ILE A 132 -12.71 -13.63 1.14
N THR A 133 -11.96 -13.34 0.08
CA THR A 133 -10.50 -13.39 0.12
C THR A 133 -10.02 -11.97 0.33
N VAL A 134 -9.38 -11.72 1.47
CA VAL A 134 -8.59 -10.51 1.70
C VAL A 134 -7.19 -10.76 1.17
N SER A 135 -6.67 -9.79 0.41
CA SER A 135 -5.37 -9.87 -0.25
C SER A 135 -4.50 -8.67 0.13
N SER A 136 -3.20 -8.88 0.35
CA SER A 136 -2.23 -7.82 0.63
C SER A 136 -0.87 -8.14 0.01
N TYR A 137 0.11 -7.24 0.19
CA TYR A 137 1.53 -7.47 -0.14
C TYR A 137 1.87 -7.63 -1.63
N GLN A 138 0.97 -7.23 -2.53
CA GLN A 138 1.26 -7.17 -3.96
C GLN A 138 2.44 -6.22 -4.21
N ARG A 139 3.46 -6.66 -4.97
CA ARG A 139 4.65 -5.85 -5.32
C ARG A 139 5.31 -5.16 -4.10
N ASN A 140 5.30 -5.83 -2.94
CA ASN A 140 5.83 -5.30 -1.69
C ASN A 140 7.14 -5.98 -1.24
N SER A 141 8.02 -6.36 -2.17
CA SER A 141 9.26 -7.12 -1.88
C SER A 141 10.49 -6.23 -1.69
N TRP A 142 11.62 -6.84 -1.26
CA TRP A 142 12.93 -6.18 -1.29
C TRP A 142 13.36 -5.77 -2.71
N GLY A 143 13.00 -6.57 -3.73
CA GLY A 143 13.26 -6.23 -5.12
C GLY A 143 12.58 -4.93 -5.52
N ASP A 144 11.31 -4.76 -5.15
CA ASP A 144 10.55 -3.53 -5.42
C ASP A 144 11.15 -2.29 -4.72
N LEU A 145 11.86 -2.46 -3.59
CA LEU A 145 12.58 -1.35 -2.93
C LEU A 145 13.84 -1.01 -3.71
N LEU A 146 14.58 -2.03 -4.13
CA LEU A 146 15.80 -1.85 -4.92
C LEU A 146 15.48 -1.22 -6.30
N GLU A 147 14.31 -1.49 -6.88
CA GLU A 147 13.85 -0.82 -8.11
C GLU A 147 13.71 0.70 -7.95
N LYS A 148 13.40 1.20 -6.75
CA LYS A 148 13.40 2.65 -6.44
C LYS A 148 14.77 3.16 -6.00
N LEU A 149 15.47 2.38 -5.19
CA LEU A 149 16.74 2.77 -4.56
C LEU A 149 17.89 2.86 -5.56
N LEU A 150 18.06 1.86 -6.43
CA LEU A 150 19.24 1.75 -7.29
C LEU A 150 19.33 2.90 -8.32
N PRO A 151 18.24 3.30 -9.01
CA PRO A 151 18.30 4.46 -9.91
C PRO A 151 18.66 5.76 -9.16
N ALA A 152 18.08 5.98 -7.98
CA ALA A 152 18.37 7.16 -7.16
C ALA A 152 19.83 7.19 -6.68
N ALA A 153 20.34 6.05 -6.21
CA ALA A 153 21.75 5.90 -5.82
C ALA A 153 22.71 6.18 -6.99
N LEU A 154 22.35 5.70 -8.20
CA LEU A 154 23.15 5.93 -9.40
C LEU A 154 23.16 7.41 -9.80
N GLN A 155 22.02 8.09 -9.69
CA GLN A 155 21.95 9.52 -9.97
C GLN A 155 22.84 10.33 -9.02
N MET A 156 22.79 10.04 -7.71
CA MET A 156 23.68 10.69 -6.73
C MET A 156 25.16 10.41 -7.01
N ALA A 157 25.51 9.15 -7.31
CA ALA A 157 26.88 8.79 -7.66
C ALA A 157 27.39 9.52 -8.92
N LEU A 158 26.52 9.69 -9.92
CA LEU A 158 26.83 10.44 -11.15
C LEU A 158 27.05 11.92 -10.92
N GLU A 159 26.51 12.51 -9.85
CA GLU A 159 26.71 13.91 -9.49
C GLU A 159 27.99 14.10 -8.67
N GLU A 160 28.24 13.20 -7.73
CA GLU A 160 29.29 13.38 -6.72
C GLU A 160 30.64 12.76 -7.10
N ASP A 161 30.64 11.71 -7.93
CA ASP A 161 31.83 10.89 -8.15
C ASP A 161 32.21 10.75 -9.62
N VAL A 162 33.39 11.29 -9.95
CA VAL A 162 33.93 11.28 -11.31
C VAL A 162 34.16 9.87 -11.84
N GLU A 163 34.36 8.87 -10.98
CA GLU A 163 34.57 7.48 -11.41
C GLU A 163 33.36 6.93 -12.17
N TYR A 164 32.13 7.31 -11.78
CA TYR A 164 30.90 6.94 -12.49
C TYR A 164 30.69 7.73 -13.78
N ARG A 165 31.39 8.86 -13.95
CA ARG A 165 31.37 9.71 -15.15
C ARG A 165 32.49 9.40 -16.16
N GLN A 166 33.43 8.52 -15.81
CA GLN A 166 34.50 8.12 -16.73
C GLN A 166 33.92 7.40 -17.96
N GLY A 167 34.46 7.72 -19.14
CA GLY A 167 34.07 7.06 -20.38
C GLY A 167 34.42 5.57 -20.38
N LEU A 168 33.59 4.75 -21.01
CA LEU A 168 33.89 3.34 -21.24
C LEU A 168 35.13 3.17 -22.15
N PRO A 169 35.86 2.05 -22.06
CA PRO A 169 36.92 1.73 -23.02
C PRO A 169 36.36 1.71 -24.44
N MET A 170 37.04 2.37 -25.39
CA MET A 170 36.52 2.53 -26.77
C MET A 170 36.28 1.19 -27.50
N ASP A 171 37.00 0.15 -27.13
CA ASP A 171 36.99 -1.17 -27.75
C ASP A 171 36.13 -2.20 -26.99
N TYR A 172 35.39 -1.79 -25.95
CA TYR A 172 34.66 -2.72 -25.08
C TYR A 172 33.69 -3.64 -25.82
N LEU A 173 33.10 -3.18 -26.93
CA LEU A 173 32.22 -3.97 -27.78
C LEU A 173 32.91 -5.19 -28.42
N GLY A 174 34.25 -5.17 -28.52
CA GLY A 174 35.04 -6.28 -29.06
C GLY A 174 35.24 -7.45 -28.09
N TYR A 175 34.97 -7.27 -26.80
CA TYR A 175 35.16 -8.33 -25.78
C TYR A 175 34.02 -8.44 -24.74
N MET A 176 33.04 -7.53 -24.78
CA MET A 176 31.80 -7.57 -23.98
C MET A 176 30.59 -7.91 -24.86
N GLY A 177 29.44 -8.19 -24.23
CA GLY A 177 28.21 -8.60 -24.90
C GLY A 177 28.03 -10.11 -25.04
N VAL A 178 26.81 -10.54 -25.40
CA VAL A 178 26.42 -11.96 -25.48
C VAL A 178 27.28 -12.74 -26.47
N ALA A 179 27.63 -12.13 -27.61
CA ALA A 179 28.50 -12.75 -28.63
C ALA A 179 29.92 -13.06 -28.12
N ASN A 180 30.35 -12.41 -27.02
CA ASN A 180 31.66 -12.59 -26.40
C ASN A 180 31.55 -13.24 -25.01
N SER A 181 30.43 -13.92 -24.69
CA SER A 181 30.20 -14.46 -23.34
C SER A 181 31.29 -15.41 -22.86
N ASP A 182 31.80 -16.21 -23.79
CA ASP A 182 32.77 -17.28 -23.56
C ASP A 182 34.20 -16.88 -23.98
N SER A 183 34.40 -15.60 -24.32
CA SER A 183 35.70 -15.09 -24.72
C SER A 183 36.67 -15.08 -23.54
N VAL A 184 37.86 -15.66 -23.74
CA VAL A 184 38.95 -15.66 -22.77
C VAL A 184 39.84 -14.44 -23.04
N ASP A 185 39.40 -13.29 -22.56
CA ASP A 185 40.10 -12.00 -22.71
C ASP A 185 40.31 -11.35 -21.34
N ALA A 186 41.55 -10.99 -21.01
CA ALA A 186 41.87 -10.33 -19.74
C ALA A 186 41.13 -8.99 -19.57
N ARG A 187 40.82 -8.29 -20.67
CA ARG A 187 40.03 -7.04 -20.65
C ARG A 187 38.60 -7.29 -20.21
N ARG A 188 38.00 -8.43 -20.59
CA ARG A 188 36.66 -8.83 -20.14
C ARG A 188 36.64 -9.04 -18.63
N THR A 189 37.63 -9.74 -18.08
CA THR A 189 37.75 -9.92 -16.62
C THR A 189 37.89 -8.57 -15.91
N ALA A 190 38.81 -7.72 -16.36
CA ALA A 190 39.02 -6.39 -15.77
C ALA A 190 37.76 -5.50 -15.86
N PHE A 191 37.02 -5.58 -16.97
CA PHE A 191 35.75 -4.86 -17.13
C PHE A 191 34.70 -5.34 -16.13
N MET A 192 34.55 -6.65 -15.94
CA MET A 192 33.62 -7.22 -14.96
C MET A 192 34.00 -6.85 -13.52
N GLU A 193 35.29 -6.87 -13.18
CA GLU A 193 35.80 -6.43 -11.88
C GLU A 193 35.51 -4.95 -11.63
N LYS A 194 35.68 -4.09 -12.65
CA LYS A 194 35.32 -2.67 -12.58
C LYS A 194 33.82 -2.48 -12.33
N VAL A 195 32.95 -3.19 -13.05
CA VAL A 195 31.50 -3.15 -12.83
C VAL A 195 31.15 -3.59 -11.41
N GLN A 196 31.72 -4.70 -10.92
CA GLN A 196 31.49 -5.16 -9.54
C GLN A 196 31.96 -4.15 -8.49
N SER A 197 33.11 -3.51 -8.71
CA SER A 197 33.63 -2.45 -7.83
C SER A 197 32.68 -1.26 -7.76
N LEU A 198 32.20 -0.79 -8.92
CA LEU A 198 31.24 0.31 -8.99
C LEU A 198 29.89 -0.04 -8.35
N ILE A 199 29.39 -1.27 -8.50
CA ILE A 199 28.16 -1.72 -7.82
C ILE A 199 28.37 -1.76 -6.30
N LYS A 200 29.51 -2.26 -5.81
CA LYS A 200 29.82 -2.27 -4.37
C LYS A 200 29.91 -0.84 -3.80
N LYS A 201 30.55 0.06 -4.54
CA LYS A 201 30.70 1.47 -4.17
C LYS A 201 29.35 2.20 -4.17
N LEU A 202 28.40 1.78 -5.00
CA LEU A 202 27.08 2.41 -5.16
C LEU A 202 26.29 2.46 -3.85
N VAL A 203 26.52 1.49 -2.96
CA VAL A 203 25.87 1.42 -1.64
C VAL A 203 26.14 2.68 -0.80
N HIS A 204 27.28 3.34 -0.98
CA HIS A 204 27.60 4.59 -0.26
C HIS A 204 26.78 5.80 -0.70
N TYR A 205 26.15 5.71 -1.88
CA TYR A 205 25.30 6.76 -2.44
C TYR A 205 23.82 6.44 -2.28
N ALA A 206 23.45 5.35 -1.60
CA ALA A 206 22.08 4.87 -1.57
C ALA A 206 21.17 5.73 -0.66
N PRO A 207 20.20 6.49 -1.21
CA PRO A 207 19.29 7.30 -0.39
C PRO A 207 18.13 6.43 0.12
N ILE A 208 18.43 5.58 1.11
CA ILE A 208 17.48 4.55 1.59
C ILE A 208 16.18 5.18 2.07
N ASP A 209 16.24 6.23 2.89
CA ASP A 209 15.05 6.88 3.43
C ASP A 209 14.18 7.49 2.32
N ALA A 210 14.78 8.19 1.35
CA ALA A 210 14.06 8.75 0.21
C ALA A 210 13.41 7.66 -0.66
N ALA A 211 14.08 6.52 -0.86
CA ALA A 211 13.49 5.40 -1.59
C ALA A 211 12.29 4.79 -0.83
N VAL A 212 12.36 4.75 0.50
CA VAL A 212 11.24 4.33 1.35
C VAL A 212 10.09 5.34 1.28
N ASP A 213 10.37 6.64 1.25
CA ASP A 213 9.36 7.69 1.08
C ASP A 213 8.64 7.58 -0.26
N GLN A 214 9.37 7.33 -1.34
CA GLN A 214 8.77 7.11 -2.66
C GLN A 214 7.87 5.87 -2.70
N ARG A 215 8.20 4.81 -1.94
CA ARG A 215 7.31 3.66 -1.77
C ARG A 215 6.11 3.97 -0.89
N ALA A 216 6.31 4.70 0.21
CA ALA A 216 5.24 5.11 1.10
C ALA A 216 4.23 6.00 0.35
N LYS A 217 4.69 6.90 -0.53
CA LYS A 217 3.84 7.68 -1.43
C LYS A 217 2.94 6.80 -2.30
N SER A 218 3.51 5.79 -2.98
CA SER A 218 2.70 4.84 -3.77
C SER A 218 1.70 4.10 -2.89
N PHE A 219 2.12 3.61 -1.73
CA PHE A 219 1.24 2.95 -0.77
C PHE A 219 0.09 3.85 -0.31
N LEU A 220 0.33 5.13 -0.01
CA LEU A 220 -0.72 6.07 0.37
C LEU A 220 -1.73 6.30 -0.76
N HIS A 221 -1.31 6.27 -2.02
CA HIS A 221 -2.22 6.36 -3.16
C HIS A 221 -3.10 5.10 -3.30
N ASP A 222 -2.55 3.93 -2.96
CA ASP A 222 -3.26 2.64 -3.00
C ASP A 222 -4.28 2.47 -1.85
N CYS A 223 -4.06 3.17 -0.74
CA CYS A 223 -4.84 3.04 0.49
C CYS A 223 -6.31 3.41 0.32
N LEU A 224 -7.18 2.65 0.98
CA LEU A 224 -8.55 3.09 1.23
C LEU A 224 -8.55 4.31 2.16
N PRO A 225 -9.53 5.23 2.05
CA PRO A 225 -9.68 6.30 3.02
C PRO A 225 -10.00 5.72 4.42
N PRO A 226 -9.59 6.40 5.50
CA PRO A 226 -9.83 5.91 6.86
C PRO A 226 -11.32 5.88 7.20
N VAL A 227 -11.75 4.84 7.94
CA VAL A 227 -13.09 4.81 8.54
C VAL A 227 -13.01 5.35 9.95
N LEU A 228 -13.65 6.50 10.19
CA LEU A 228 -13.55 7.21 11.46
C LEU A 228 -14.46 6.59 12.53
N THR A 229 -13.94 6.50 13.74
CA THR A 229 -14.74 6.27 14.94
C THR A 229 -15.67 7.48 15.20
N GLN A 230 -16.70 7.29 16.03
CA GLN A 230 -17.58 8.40 16.40
C GLN A 230 -16.83 9.55 17.09
N SER A 231 -15.84 9.24 17.92
CA SER A 231 -15.00 10.25 18.58
C SER A 231 -14.15 11.01 17.57
N GLU A 232 -13.43 10.30 16.70
CA GLU A 232 -12.61 10.92 15.64
C GLU A 232 -13.45 11.82 14.74
N LYS A 233 -14.66 11.39 14.36
CA LYS A 233 -15.59 12.21 13.58
C LYS A 233 -15.99 13.48 14.33
N ALA A 234 -16.40 13.37 15.60
CA ALA A 234 -16.81 14.53 16.41
C ALA A 234 -15.67 15.53 16.68
N GLN A 235 -14.43 15.05 16.67
CA GLN A 235 -13.21 15.81 16.97
C GLN A 235 -12.48 16.33 15.73
N SER A 236 -13.02 16.14 14.52
CA SER A 236 -12.41 16.56 13.25
C SER A 236 -13.39 17.40 12.43
N VAL A 237 -12.92 17.89 11.28
CA VAL A 237 -13.74 18.63 10.31
C VAL A 237 -15.00 17.87 9.88
N TYR A 238 -14.98 16.53 9.89
CA TYR A 238 -16.11 15.68 9.47
C TYR A 238 -17.31 15.70 10.43
N GLY A 239 -17.13 16.18 11.66
CA GLY A 239 -18.19 16.41 12.64
C GLY A 239 -18.45 17.89 12.88
N PHE A 240 -17.80 18.79 12.13
CA PHE A 240 -17.95 20.22 12.30
C PHE A 240 -19.37 20.67 11.91
N PRO A 241 -20.04 21.51 12.71
CA PRO A 241 -21.49 21.77 12.57
C PRO A 241 -21.87 22.75 11.46
N ALA A 242 -20.93 23.12 10.58
CA ALA A 242 -21.16 24.01 9.46
C ALA A 242 -22.34 23.55 8.60
N ARG A 243 -23.34 24.41 8.42
CA ARG A 243 -24.58 24.07 7.71
C ARG A 243 -25.20 25.28 7.02
N TRP A 244 -26.07 25.01 6.06
CA TRP A 244 -26.93 26.03 5.46
C TRP A 244 -28.25 26.14 6.24
N GLN A 245 -28.58 27.31 6.76
CA GLN A 245 -29.80 27.55 7.54
C GLN A 245 -30.28 29.00 7.38
N ASP A 246 -31.60 29.18 7.20
CA ASP A 246 -32.25 30.50 7.04
C ASP A 246 -31.64 31.37 5.93
N GLY A 247 -31.21 30.76 4.83
CA GLY A 247 -30.68 31.47 3.66
C GLY A 247 -29.22 31.87 3.74
N GLY A 248 -28.46 31.37 4.72
CA GLY A 248 -27.01 31.57 4.79
C GLY A 248 -26.25 30.45 5.49
N PRO A 249 -24.90 30.47 5.42
CA PRO A 249 -24.05 29.58 6.19
C PRO A 249 -24.12 29.88 7.70
N ARG A 250 -24.16 28.85 8.53
CA ARG A 250 -24.08 28.89 10.00
C ARG A 250 -22.94 28.01 10.47
N ASP A 251 -22.33 28.40 11.60
CA ASP A 251 -21.27 27.67 12.29
C ASP A 251 -20.09 27.30 11.37
N VAL A 252 -19.63 28.27 10.57
CA VAL A 252 -18.55 28.08 9.59
C VAL A 252 -17.17 28.46 10.10
N ASP A 253 -17.08 29.23 11.19
CA ASP A 253 -15.81 29.76 11.68
C ASP A 253 -15.04 28.70 12.48
N ILE A 254 -13.97 28.16 11.90
CA ILE A 254 -13.04 27.26 12.59
C ILE A 254 -12.12 28.10 13.48
N LEU A 255 -12.37 28.07 14.80
CA LEU A 255 -11.59 28.81 15.78
C LEU A 255 -10.53 27.91 16.45
N ILE A 256 -9.37 27.80 15.81
CA ILE A 256 -8.19 27.21 16.43
C ILE A 256 -7.38 28.31 17.12
N THR A 257 -6.96 28.04 18.35
CA THR A 257 -6.20 28.97 19.18
C THR A 257 -4.90 28.31 19.63
N LYS A 258 -3.99 29.10 20.20
CA LYS A 258 -2.75 28.58 20.80
C LYS A 258 -3.00 27.47 21.84
N ASP A 259 -4.12 27.54 22.56
CA ASP A 259 -4.45 26.62 23.64
C ASP A 259 -5.21 25.37 23.13
N THR A 260 -5.60 25.35 21.85
CA THR A 260 -6.21 24.18 21.23
C THR A 260 -5.21 23.03 21.23
N GLU A 261 -5.62 21.88 21.75
CA GLU A 261 -4.83 20.65 21.74
C GLU A 261 -5.20 19.81 20.50
N VAL A 262 -4.24 19.57 19.62
CA VAL A 262 -4.39 18.85 18.35
C VAL A 262 -3.57 17.56 18.31
N ARG A 263 -3.98 16.62 17.46
CA ARG A 263 -3.31 15.34 17.20
C ARG A 263 -3.57 14.93 15.75
N LEU A 264 -2.63 14.28 15.07
CA LEU A 264 -2.93 13.60 13.80
C LEU A 264 -4.14 12.68 13.97
N LEU A 265 -5.06 12.71 13.01
CA LEU A 265 -6.24 11.86 12.99
C LEU A 265 -5.83 10.40 13.18
N ARG A 266 -4.87 9.93 12.37
CA ARG A 266 -4.17 8.64 12.50
C ARG A 266 -2.73 8.77 12.04
N HIS A 267 -1.87 7.86 12.47
CA HIS A 267 -0.46 7.85 12.06
C HIS A 267 -0.29 7.46 10.58
N GLY A 268 -1.02 6.44 10.12
CA GLY A 268 -0.85 5.84 8.78
C GLY A 268 -1.52 6.59 7.63
N ILE A 269 -2.05 7.79 7.86
CA ILE A 269 -2.82 8.53 6.84
C ILE A 269 -2.04 9.61 6.13
N VAL A 270 -0.80 9.90 6.56
CA VAL A 270 0.05 10.93 5.94
C VAL A 270 1.50 10.47 5.77
N ARG A 271 2.20 11.04 4.79
CA ARG A 271 3.64 10.86 4.59
C ARG A 271 4.26 12.16 4.08
N LEU A 272 5.30 12.64 4.76
CA LEU A 272 6.11 13.76 4.31
C LEU A 272 7.19 13.23 3.37
N CYS A 273 7.30 13.81 2.17
CA CYS A 273 8.23 13.38 1.15
C CYS A 273 8.98 14.60 0.59
N ASN A 274 10.29 14.49 0.43
CA ASN A 274 11.08 15.45 -0.34
C ASN A 274 11.01 15.08 -1.82
N GLU A 275 10.48 15.99 -2.64
CA GLU A 275 10.36 15.86 -4.08
C GLU A 275 11.19 16.95 -4.76
N GLU A 276 11.48 16.81 -6.06
CA GLU A 276 12.22 17.84 -6.83
C GLU A 276 11.55 19.22 -6.78
N ALA A 277 10.21 19.25 -6.69
CA ALA A 277 9.43 20.49 -6.66
C ALA A 277 9.34 21.13 -5.25
N GLY A 278 9.67 20.41 -4.18
CA GLY A 278 9.49 20.87 -2.81
C GLY A 278 9.11 19.75 -1.85
N VAL A 279 8.72 20.13 -0.63
CA VAL A 279 8.28 19.19 0.41
C VAL A 279 6.78 18.95 0.26
N MET A 280 6.38 17.69 0.10
CA MET A 280 4.98 17.29 -0.11
C MET A 280 4.48 16.43 1.05
N LEU A 281 3.33 16.78 1.61
CA LEU A 281 2.61 15.95 2.57
C LEU A 281 1.49 15.19 1.85
N TYR A 282 1.75 13.94 1.48
CA TYR A 282 0.76 13.04 0.91
C TYR A 282 -0.22 12.56 1.99
N TYR A 283 -1.49 12.36 1.63
CA TYR A 283 -2.51 11.91 2.58
C TYR A 283 -3.61 11.05 1.95
N THR A 284 -4.34 10.29 2.78
CA THR A 284 -5.34 9.30 2.34
C THR A 284 -6.80 9.70 2.62
N THR A 285 -7.04 10.77 3.37
CA THR A 285 -8.38 11.17 3.84
C THR A 285 -9.35 11.54 2.71
N GLU A 286 -8.82 11.90 1.54
CA GLU A 286 -9.58 12.22 0.32
C GLU A 286 -9.51 11.10 -0.74
N ASN A 287 -8.95 9.93 -0.42
CA ASN A 287 -8.91 8.81 -1.36
C ASN A 287 -10.32 8.24 -1.64
N SER A 288 -10.47 7.62 -2.80
CA SER A 288 -11.68 6.87 -3.14
C SER A 288 -11.66 5.47 -2.54
N ARG A 289 -12.85 4.90 -2.32
CA ARG A 289 -13.01 3.45 -2.06
C ARG A 289 -12.77 2.60 -3.31
N VAL A 290 -12.76 3.23 -4.49
CA VAL A 290 -12.40 2.61 -5.77
C VAL A 290 -10.90 2.84 -6.01
N TYR A 291 -10.16 1.76 -6.19
CA TYR A 291 -8.70 1.81 -6.40
C TYR A 291 -8.31 2.78 -7.52
N HIS A 292 -7.42 3.72 -7.21
CA HIS A 292 -6.87 4.75 -8.12
C HIS A 292 -7.93 5.51 -8.95
N LYS A 293 -9.16 5.65 -8.44
CA LYS A 293 -10.16 6.52 -9.10
C LYS A 293 -9.71 7.99 -9.09
N GLU A 294 -8.96 8.37 -8.08
CA GLU A 294 -8.44 9.72 -7.86
C GLU A 294 -6.91 9.70 -8.02
N GLU A 295 -6.34 10.83 -8.47
CA GLU A 295 -4.90 11.08 -8.41
C GLU A 295 -4.39 11.17 -6.96
N PRO A 296 -3.09 10.96 -6.70
CA PRO A 296 -2.49 11.14 -5.38
C PRO A 296 -2.81 12.52 -4.79
N LYS A 297 -3.22 12.54 -3.52
CA LYS A 297 -3.56 13.78 -2.81
C LYS A 297 -2.37 14.22 -1.94
N PHE A 298 -2.02 15.49 -2.04
CA PHE A 298 -0.92 16.08 -1.27
C PHE A 298 -1.18 17.54 -0.94
N LEU A 299 -0.44 18.05 0.04
CA LEU A 299 -0.24 19.48 0.30
C LEU A 299 1.23 19.79 0.04
N GLU A 300 1.49 20.90 -0.65
CA GLU A 300 2.83 21.49 -0.65
C GLU A 300 3.05 22.15 0.70
N ILE A 301 4.16 21.81 1.35
CA ILE A 301 4.51 22.28 2.69
C ILE A 301 5.67 23.25 2.56
N ASP A 302 5.44 24.49 2.98
CA ASP A 302 6.50 25.48 3.07
C ASP A 302 7.59 25.00 4.05
N PRO A 303 8.89 25.26 3.78
CA PRO A 303 9.98 24.78 4.63
C PRO A 303 9.82 25.12 6.11
N GLU A 304 9.20 26.27 6.43
CA GLU A 304 8.90 26.74 7.79
C GLU A 304 7.90 25.85 8.57
N TYR A 305 7.14 24.99 7.89
CA TYR A 305 6.18 24.08 8.51
C TYR A 305 6.70 22.65 8.65
N THR A 306 7.82 22.30 8.01
CA THR A 306 8.40 20.95 7.98
C THR A 306 8.60 20.39 9.39
N ASP A 307 9.32 21.12 10.26
CA ASP A 307 9.58 20.73 11.65
C ASP A 307 8.28 20.49 12.43
N SER A 308 7.21 21.24 12.10
CA SER A 308 5.92 21.09 12.77
C SER A 308 5.17 19.85 12.33
N ILE A 309 5.27 19.47 11.06
CA ILE A 309 4.73 18.19 10.57
C ILE A 309 5.48 17.01 11.21
N GLU A 310 6.81 17.08 11.27
CA GLU A 310 7.64 16.05 11.92
C GLU A 310 7.34 15.94 13.43
N PHE A 311 7.14 17.07 14.09
CA PHE A 311 6.73 17.12 15.50
C PHE A 311 5.35 16.48 15.71
N LEU A 312 4.38 16.74 14.84
CA LEU A 312 3.06 16.12 14.89
C LEU A 312 3.11 14.60 14.66
N LEU A 313 3.94 14.14 13.72
CA LEU A 313 4.16 12.73 13.42
C LEU A 313 4.77 12.00 14.61
N SER A 314 5.86 12.53 15.16
CA SER A 314 6.57 11.93 16.30
C SER A 314 5.78 12.00 17.61
N SER A 315 4.86 12.95 17.75
CA SER A 315 4.03 13.10 18.95
C SER A 315 2.83 12.16 18.99
N TYR A 316 2.39 11.60 17.85
CA TYR A 316 1.24 10.70 17.81
C TYR A 316 1.44 9.48 18.73
N PRO A 317 0.43 9.04 19.50
CA PRO A 317 -0.97 9.48 19.52
C PRO A 317 -1.27 10.56 20.56
N ASN A 318 -0.27 11.27 21.07
CA ASN A 318 -0.48 12.30 22.08
C ASN A 318 -1.04 13.58 21.45
N HIS A 319 -1.86 14.29 22.21
CA HIS A 319 -2.27 15.64 21.83
C HIS A 319 -1.17 16.63 22.21
N VAL A 320 -0.96 17.63 21.36
CA VAL A 320 -0.04 18.74 21.57
C VAL A 320 -0.79 20.06 21.46
N SER A 321 -0.43 21.04 22.28
CA SER A 321 -0.97 22.39 22.13
C SER A 321 -0.45 23.02 20.84
N VAL A 322 -1.29 23.76 20.12
CA VAL A 322 -0.88 24.52 18.92
C VAL A 322 0.29 25.47 19.24
N ALA A 323 0.35 26.04 20.44
CA ALA A 323 1.48 26.88 20.87
C ALA A 323 2.83 26.16 20.84
N ALA A 324 2.83 24.83 20.98
CA ALA A 324 4.03 23.99 21.01
C ALA A 324 4.55 23.61 19.62
N LEU A 325 3.79 23.86 18.55
CA LEU A 325 4.26 23.59 17.19
C LEU A 325 5.53 24.41 16.90
N PRO A 326 6.60 23.80 16.37
CA PRO A 326 7.83 24.50 16.00
C PRO A 326 7.64 25.29 14.69
N CYS A 327 6.86 26.37 14.74
CA CYS A 327 6.87 27.45 13.74
C CYS A 327 7.38 28.75 14.39
N GLU A 328 7.82 29.71 13.57
CA GLU A 328 8.39 30.97 14.04
C GLU A 328 7.37 31.83 14.81
N THR A 329 6.18 32.05 14.23
CA THR A 329 5.16 32.91 14.83
C THR A 329 3.96 32.12 15.33
N LEU A 330 3.16 32.71 16.22
CA LEU A 330 1.90 32.07 16.65
C LEU A 330 0.87 32.02 15.50
N GLU A 331 0.91 32.98 14.59
CA GLU A 331 0.04 33.03 13.42
C GLU A 331 0.27 31.81 12.53
N ASP A 332 1.54 31.51 12.24
CA ASP A 332 1.95 30.33 11.45
C ASP A 332 1.46 29.02 12.09
N LYS A 333 1.63 28.87 13.40
CA LYS A 333 1.15 27.67 14.14
C LYS A 333 -0.36 27.48 14.00
N ILE A 334 -1.12 28.57 14.12
CA ILE A 334 -2.57 28.54 13.99
C ILE A 334 -2.98 28.26 12.55
N SER A 335 -2.34 28.90 11.57
CA SER A 335 -2.59 28.71 10.14
C SER A 335 -2.34 27.27 9.72
N LEU A 336 -1.19 26.69 10.10
CA LEU A 336 -0.86 25.29 9.82
C LEU A 336 -1.86 24.33 10.46
N ALA A 337 -2.16 24.51 11.75
CA ALA A 337 -3.12 23.66 12.45
C ALA A 337 -4.52 23.74 11.83
N THR A 338 -4.93 24.92 11.35
CA THR A 338 -6.21 25.14 10.67
C THR A 338 -6.25 24.43 9.32
N LEU A 339 -5.23 24.61 8.48
CA LEU A 339 -5.11 23.94 7.19
C LEU A 339 -5.20 22.41 7.33
N LEU A 340 -4.44 21.83 8.26
CA LEU A 340 -4.43 20.38 8.46
C LEU A 340 -5.76 19.87 9.06
N PHE A 341 -6.43 20.67 9.91
CA PHE A 341 -7.75 20.33 10.42
C PHE A 341 -8.81 20.33 9.30
N GLU A 342 -8.81 21.35 8.44
CA GLU A 342 -9.71 21.46 7.29
C GLU A 342 -9.55 20.29 6.31
N LYS A 343 -8.32 19.79 6.14
CA LYS A 343 -8.01 18.59 5.35
C LYS A 343 -8.34 17.27 6.03
N GLY A 344 -8.88 17.31 7.25
CA GLY A 344 -9.21 16.13 8.04
C GLY A 344 -7.97 15.35 8.49
N ILE A 345 -6.78 15.97 8.44
CA ILE A 345 -5.51 15.36 8.86
C ILE A 345 -5.34 15.49 10.37
N LEU A 346 -5.90 16.53 11.01
CA LEU A 346 -5.90 16.71 12.45
C LEU A 346 -7.26 16.44 13.11
N THR A 347 -7.18 16.06 14.38
CA THR A 347 -8.28 16.05 15.35
C THR A 347 -7.95 16.98 16.51
N THR A 348 -8.97 17.48 17.19
CA THR A 348 -8.84 18.29 18.40
C THR A 348 -9.27 17.49 19.63
N LYS A 349 -8.64 17.72 20.77
CA LYS A 349 -8.95 16.97 22.01
C LYS A 349 -10.42 17.09 22.43
N LYS A 350 -11.00 18.27 22.19
CA LYS A 350 -12.43 18.56 22.35
C LYS A 350 -12.98 19.10 21.02
N PRO A 351 -14.25 18.83 20.66
CA PRO A 351 -14.88 19.46 19.52
C PRO A 351 -14.75 20.98 19.58
N LEU A 352 -14.42 21.63 18.45
CA LEU A 352 -14.21 23.08 18.39
C LEU A 352 -15.48 23.91 18.61
N VAL A 353 -16.66 23.29 18.46
CA VAL A 353 -17.95 23.94 18.64
C VAL A 353 -18.79 23.08 19.60
N GLN A 354 -19.15 23.67 20.74
CA GLN A 354 -20.20 23.20 21.64
C GLN A 354 -21.12 24.37 22.00
#